data_AF-A0A9E1FE00-F1
#
_entry.id   AF-A0A9E1FE00-F1
#
_cell.length_a   1.000
_cell.length_b   1.000
_cell.length_c   1.000
_cell.angle_alpha   90.00
_cell.angle_beta   90.00
_cell.angle_gamma   90.00
#
_symmetry.space_group_name_H-M   'P 1'
#
loop_
_entity.id
_entity.type
_entity.pdbx_description
1 polymer ?
#
loop_
_entity_poly.entity_id
_entity_poly.type
_entity_poly.pdbx_seq_one_letter_code
_entity_poly.pdbx_strand_id
1 'polypeptide(L)'
;MNQSDGGWSCNPSKINIPCFMVAGTKDFDAGNVDEYPVGKLTEGSTQSICPMWWLDECYNAIPDGVDKVIARWVRADGYMTALFMYWLKGDTAAENAEILANANWEDIKVNHK
;
A
#
# COMPACT_ATOMS: atom_id res chain seq x y z
N MET A 1 -8.23 -6.10 6.61
CA MET A 1 -8.38 -7.22 5.64
C MET A 1 -9.12 -8.36 6.32
N ASN A 2 -10.06 -9.03 5.62
CA ASN A 2 -10.83 -10.22 6.06
C ASN A 2 -11.17 -10.24 7.56
N GLN A 3 -12.37 -9.78 7.92
CA GLN A 3 -12.99 -10.13 9.21
C GLN A 3 -13.47 -11.58 9.19
N SER A 4 -12.61 -12.50 8.79
CA SER A 4 -12.87 -13.94 8.82
C SER A 4 -11.72 -14.62 9.55
N ASP A 5 -12.01 -15.69 10.28
CA ASP A 5 -11.05 -16.42 11.11
C ASP A 5 -9.84 -16.99 10.33
N GLY A 6 -9.89 -17.00 9.00
CA GLY A 6 -8.79 -17.39 8.09
C GLY A 6 -8.17 -16.23 7.29
N GLY A 7 -8.48 -14.98 7.65
CA GLY A 7 -7.95 -13.79 7.01
C GLY A 7 -6.46 -13.57 7.28
N TRP A 8 -5.78 -12.92 6.32
CA TRP A 8 -4.43 -12.41 6.57
C TRP A 8 -4.53 -11.27 7.58
N SER A 9 -3.96 -11.46 8.77
CA SER A 9 -3.80 -10.41 9.77
C SER A 9 -2.36 -9.92 9.81
N CYS A 10 -2.19 -8.62 9.96
CA CYS A 10 -0.90 -7.99 10.24
C CYS A 10 -1.08 -7.03 11.43
N ASN A 11 0.02 -6.69 12.11
CA ASN A 11 0.01 -5.71 13.19
C ASN A 11 0.92 -4.53 12.81
N PRO A 12 0.39 -3.51 12.10
CA PRO A 12 1.20 -2.43 11.56
C PRO A 12 1.94 -1.63 12.64
N SER A 13 1.40 -1.57 13.87
CA SER A 13 2.05 -0.88 15.00
C SER A 13 3.37 -1.50 15.46
N LYS A 14 3.66 -2.73 15.03
CA LYS A 14 4.92 -3.42 15.32
C LYS A 14 5.97 -3.28 14.20
N ILE A 15 5.62 -2.66 13.07
CA ILE A 15 6.57 -2.44 11.97
C ILE A 15 7.60 -1.40 12.41
N ASN A 16 8.89 -1.73 12.23
CA ASN A 16 10.01 -0.89 12.63
C ASN A 16 11.09 -0.75 11.55
N ILE A 17 10.76 -1.10 10.31
CA ILE A 17 11.62 -0.97 9.12
C ILE A 17 10.91 -0.08 8.08
N PRO A 18 11.66 0.58 7.18
CA PRO A 18 11.07 1.35 6.10
C PRO A 18 10.05 0.53 5.31
N CYS A 19 8.90 1.13 5.01
CA CYS A 19 7.78 0.44 4.39
C CYS A 19 7.28 1.21 3.16
N PHE A 20 7.14 0.51 2.04
CA PHE A 20 6.43 1.04 0.87
C PHE A 20 5.17 0.19 0.64
N MET A 21 4.01 0.81 0.84
CA MET A 21 2.69 0.20 0.66
C MET A 21 2.12 0.66 -0.67
N VAL A 22 1.68 -0.28 -1.50
CA VAL A 22 1.10 0.04 -2.81
C VAL A 22 -0.26 -0.62 -2.95
N ALA A 23 -1.24 0.17 -3.35
CA ALA A 23 -2.54 -0.32 -3.79
C ALA A 23 -2.61 -0.32 -5.32
N GLY A 24 -3.19 -1.38 -5.87
CA GLY A 24 -3.62 -1.36 -7.26
C GLY A 24 -4.76 -0.36 -7.47
N THR A 25 -5.14 -0.16 -8.72
CA THR A 25 -6.38 0.53 -9.08
C THR A 25 -7.29 -0.47 -9.79
N LYS A 26 -8.60 -0.25 -9.75
CA LYS A 26 -9.67 -1.11 -10.33
C LYS A 26 -10.09 -2.27 -9.42
N ASP A 27 -11.25 -2.82 -9.75
CA ASP A 27 -12.06 -3.69 -8.90
C ASP A 27 -11.32 -4.93 -8.39
N PHE A 28 -10.45 -5.54 -9.21
CA PHE A 28 -9.76 -6.77 -8.85
C PHE A 28 -8.79 -6.60 -7.65
N ASP A 29 -8.01 -5.52 -7.62
CA ASP A 29 -7.05 -5.25 -6.55
C ASP A 29 -7.61 -4.31 -5.48
N ALA A 30 -8.18 -3.18 -5.90
CA ALA A 30 -8.64 -2.12 -5.00
C ALA A 30 -10.04 -2.39 -4.45
N GLY A 31 -10.83 -3.21 -5.14
CA GLY A 31 -12.22 -3.44 -4.80
C GLY A 31 -13.15 -2.35 -5.31
N ASN A 32 -14.45 -2.61 -5.21
CA ASN A 32 -15.48 -1.63 -5.46
C ASN A 32 -15.88 -0.95 -4.13
N VAL A 33 -15.45 0.30 -3.94
CA VAL A 33 -15.75 1.09 -2.73
C VAL A 33 -17.20 1.56 -2.67
N ASP A 34 -17.88 1.66 -3.81
CA ASP A 34 -19.29 2.04 -3.88
C ASP A 34 -20.20 0.87 -3.50
N GLU A 35 -19.79 -0.35 -3.85
CA GLU A 35 -20.49 -1.60 -3.51
C GLU A 35 -20.22 -2.03 -2.05
N TYR A 36 -19.04 -1.67 -1.51
CA TYR A 36 -18.64 -1.98 -0.14
C TYR A 36 -18.05 -0.75 0.55
N PRO A 37 -18.86 0.16 1.11
CA PRO A 37 -18.34 1.37 1.75
C PRO A 37 -17.36 1.04 2.88
N VAL A 38 -16.32 1.87 3.03
CA VAL A 38 -15.32 1.76 4.11
C VAL A 38 -16.02 1.64 5.47
N GLY A 39 -15.64 0.64 6.27
CA GLY A 39 -16.24 0.38 7.58
C GLY A 39 -17.63 -0.28 7.56
N LYS A 40 -18.14 -0.68 6.38
CA LYS A 40 -19.43 -1.40 6.23
C LYS A 40 -19.30 -2.79 5.61
N LEU A 41 -18.09 -3.35 5.57
CA LEU A 41 -17.91 -4.74 5.18
C LEU A 41 -18.64 -5.63 6.18
N THR A 42 -19.62 -6.38 5.70
CA THR A 42 -20.27 -7.43 6.49
C THR A 42 -19.20 -8.45 6.89
N GLU A 43 -19.29 -8.96 8.11
CA GLU A 43 -18.43 -10.04 8.59
C GLU A 43 -18.38 -11.20 7.57
N GLY A 44 -17.19 -11.71 7.27
CA GLY A 44 -16.97 -12.70 6.20
C GLY A 44 -16.90 -12.16 4.76
N SER A 45 -17.11 -10.86 4.53
CA SER A 45 -16.94 -10.24 3.20
C SER A 45 -15.53 -9.75 2.97
N THR A 46 -15.10 -9.73 1.71
CA THR A 46 -13.80 -9.20 1.27
C THR A 46 -14.04 -8.08 0.27
N GLN A 47 -13.23 -7.03 0.32
CA GLN A 47 -13.38 -5.92 -0.62
C GLN A 47 -12.54 -6.09 -1.88
N SER A 48 -11.44 -6.85 -1.80
CA SER A 48 -10.54 -7.36 -2.84
C SER A 48 -9.18 -7.68 -2.17
N ILE A 49 -8.09 -7.77 -2.93
CA ILE A 49 -6.76 -8.18 -2.44
C ILE A 49 -6.10 -7.08 -1.58
N CYS A 50 -6.10 -5.82 -2.02
CA CYS A 50 -5.36 -4.74 -1.37
C CYS A 50 -6.07 -3.38 -1.51
N PRO A 51 -7.18 -3.14 -0.80
CA PRO A 51 -7.94 -1.91 -0.92
C PRO A 51 -7.24 -0.73 -0.21
N MET A 52 -7.38 0.47 -0.78
CA MET A 52 -6.67 1.68 -0.31
C MET A 52 -6.97 2.06 1.14
N TRP A 53 -8.25 1.99 1.56
CA TRP A 53 -8.63 2.36 2.93
C TRP A 53 -7.90 1.51 3.99
N TRP A 54 -7.64 0.23 3.69
CA TRP A 54 -6.93 -0.65 4.60
C TRP A 54 -5.45 -0.29 4.68
N LEU A 55 -4.85 0.06 3.54
CA LEU A 55 -3.47 0.57 3.53
C LEU A 55 -3.37 1.91 4.28
N ASP A 56 -4.39 2.76 4.22
CA ASP A 56 -4.46 3.98 5.02
C ASP A 56 -4.52 3.69 6.54
N GLU A 57 -5.33 2.72 6.97
CA GLU A 57 -5.33 2.27 8.37
C GLU A 57 -3.95 1.72 8.79
N CYS A 58 -3.31 0.93 7.91
CA CYS A 58 -1.96 0.43 8.16
C CYS A 58 -0.95 1.58 8.28
N TYR A 59 -0.98 2.52 7.34
CA TYR A 59 -0.11 3.69 7.31
C TYR A 59 -0.22 4.50 8.61
N ASN A 60 -1.44 4.72 9.08
CA ASN A 60 -1.69 5.46 10.32
C ASN A 60 -1.29 4.67 11.58
N ALA A 61 -1.36 3.33 11.53
CA ALA A 61 -0.96 2.48 12.65
C ALA A 61 0.56 2.24 12.73
N ILE A 62 1.31 2.37 11.64
CA ILE A 62 2.79 2.31 11.67
C ILE A 62 3.33 3.51 12.47
N PRO A 63 4.29 3.31 13.40
CA PRO A 63 4.85 4.41 14.20
C PRO A 63 5.42 5.54 13.35
N ASP A 64 5.22 6.80 13.78
CA ASP A 64 5.71 8.00 13.06
C ASP A 64 7.23 8.04 12.92
N GLY A 65 7.94 7.30 13.76
CA GLY A 65 9.39 7.16 13.70
C GLY A 65 9.92 6.22 12.62
N VAL A 66 9.06 5.74 11.70
CA VAL A 66 9.39 4.81 10.62
C VAL A 66 9.16 5.50 9.28
N ASP A 67 10.11 5.40 8.37
CA ASP A 67 9.93 5.84 6.98
C ASP A 67 8.82 5.02 6.33
N LYS A 68 7.78 5.68 5.83
CA LYS A 68 6.64 5.02 5.21
C LYS A 68 6.14 5.81 4.01
N VAL A 69 5.86 5.09 2.94
CA VAL A 69 5.22 5.63 1.74
C VAL A 69 3.99 4.79 1.42
N ILE A 70 2.91 5.45 1.03
CA ILE A 70 1.72 4.83 0.45
C ILE A 70 1.40 5.52 -0.88
N ALA A 71 1.05 4.74 -1.91
CA ALA A 71 0.64 5.27 -3.21
C ALA A 71 -0.24 4.26 -3.98
N ARG A 72 -0.92 4.71 -5.04
CA ARG A 72 -1.72 3.88 -5.95
C ARG A 72 -1.28 3.97 -7.40
N TRP A 73 -1.32 2.84 -8.12
CA TRP A 73 -1.18 2.81 -9.57
C TRP A 73 -1.72 1.53 -10.22
N VAL A 74 -2.26 1.61 -11.45
CA VAL A 74 -2.72 0.47 -12.28
C VAL A 74 -1.64 -0.58 -12.51
N ARG A 75 -0.36 -0.18 -12.55
CA ARG A 75 0.78 -1.05 -12.88
C ARG A 75 1.77 -1.18 -11.71
N ALA A 76 1.25 -1.08 -10.49
CA ALA A 76 1.99 -1.19 -9.24
C ALA A 76 2.97 -2.39 -9.21
N ASP A 77 2.51 -3.59 -9.55
CA ASP A 77 3.32 -4.81 -9.48
C ASP A 77 4.56 -4.76 -10.38
N GLY A 78 4.41 -4.21 -11.58
CA GLY A 78 5.51 -4.03 -12.52
C GLY A 78 6.55 -3.03 -12.00
N TYR A 79 6.09 -1.96 -11.35
CA TYR A 79 6.99 -1.00 -10.71
C TYR A 79 7.72 -1.61 -9.52
N MET A 80 7.02 -2.31 -8.63
CA MET A 80 7.64 -2.99 -7.50
C MET A 80 8.68 -4.00 -7.96
N THR A 81 8.37 -4.77 -9.01
CA THR A 81 9.32 -5.69 -9.62
C THR A 81 10.57 -4.96 -10.13
N ALA A 82 10.40 -3.85 -10.85
CA ALA A 82 11.52 -3.04 -11.35
C ALA A 82 12.35 -2.45 -10.20
N LEU A 83 11.70 -1.94 -9.15
CA LEU A 83 12.34 -1.39 -7.96
C LEU A 83 13.17 -2.46 -7.22
N PHE A 84 12.59 -3.64 -6.99
CA PHE A 84 13.32 -4.78 -6.39
C PHE A 84 14.53 -5.18 -7.24
N MET A 85 14.36 -5.27 -8.56
CA MET A 85 15.45 -5.61 -9.49
C MET A 85 16.56 -4.56 -9.51
N TYR A 86 16.21 -3.28 -9.35
CA TYR A 86 17.17 -2.18 -9.25
C TYR A 86 17.98 -2.26 -7.95
N TRP A 87 17.29 -2.48 -6.82
CA TRP A 87 17.93 -2.61 -5.50
C TRP A 87 18.91 -3.79 -5.46
N LEU A 88 18.56 -4.92 -6.10
CA LEU A 88 19.44 -6.10 -6.24
C LEU A 88 20.72 -5.82 -7.06
N LYS A 89 20.76 -4.75 -7.86
CA LYS A 89 21.95 -4.32 -8.59
C LYS A 89 22.89 -3.44 -7.76
N GLY A 90 22.58 -3.21 -6.48
CA GLY A 90 23.41 -2.41 -5.57
C GLY A 90 23.25 -0.91 -5.75
N ASP A 91 22.23 -0.49 -6.50
CA ASP A 91 21.90 0.92 -6.67
C ASP A 91 20.83 1.31 -5.65
N THR A 92 21.24 2.15 -4.69
CA THR A 92 20.46 2.53 -3.50
C THR A 92 20.11 4.01 -3.48
N ALA A 93 20.54 4.78 -4.49
CA ALA A 93 20.33 6.22 -4.53
C ALA A 93 18.94 6.53 -5.10
N ALA A 94 18.06 7.08 -4.26
CA ALA A 94 16.74 7.58 -4.64
C ALA A 94 16.75 9.10 -4.90
N GLU A 95 17.85 9.64 -5.45
CA GLU A 95 17.89 11.06 -5.83
C GLU A 95 16.89 11.32 -6.97
N ASN A 96 15.94 12.22 -6.77
CA ASN A 96 14.79 12.46 -7.65
C ASN A 96 13.87 11.23 -7.80
N ALA A 97 13.37 10.71 -6.67
CA ALA A 97 12.44 9.60 -6.64
C ALA A 97 11.30 9.78 -7.66
N GLU A 98 11.29 8.90 -8.66
CA GLU A 98 10.38 8.96 -9.82
C GLU A 98 8.91 9.03 -9.42
N ILE A 99 8.56 8.33 -8.33
CA ILE A 99 7.22 8.31 -7.76
C ILE A 99 6.68 9.70 -7.43
N LEU A 100 7.54 10.68 -7.10
CA LEU A 100 7.15 12.05 -6.78
C LEU A 100 6.85 12.90 -8.01
N ALA A 101 7.32 12.50 -9.19
CA ALA A 101 7.19 13.27 -10.43
C ALA A 101 6.32 12.58 -11.49
N ASN A 102 6.11 11.27 -11.39
CA ASN A 102 5.31 10.51 -12.33
C ASN A 102 3.81 10.65 -12.02
N ALA A 103 3.10 11.35 -12.91
CA ALA A 103 1.66 11.61 -12.82
C ALA A 103 0.76 10.37 -12.90
N ASN A 104 1.32 9.18 -13.18
CA ASN A 104 0.57 7.93 -13.12
C ASN A 104 0.34 7.43 -11.68
N TRP A 105 1.11 7.95 -10.71
CA TRP A 105 0.91 7.65 -9.29
C TRP A 105 -0.16 8.55 -8.70
N GLU A 106 -1.02 7.96 -7.87
CA GLU A 106 -2.11 8.64 -7.19
C GLU A 106 -1.99 8.48 -5.66
N ASP A 107 -2.60 9.42 -4.92
CA ASP A 107 -2.73 9.40 -3.45
C ASP A 107 -1.41 9.17 -2.67
N ILE A 108 -0.32 9.74 -3.19
CA ILE A 108 1.01 9.59 -2.58
C ILE A 108 1.03 10.28 -1.21
N LYS A 109 1.36 9.53 -0.16
CA LYS A 109 1.69 10.08 1.17
C LYS A 109 3.06 9.56 1.59
N VAL A 110 3.88 10.46 2.11
CA VAL A 110 5.24 10.19 2.54
C VAL A 110 5.41 10.65 3.99
N ASN A 111 5.95 9.78 4.83
CA ASN A 111 6.52 10.12 6.11
C ASN A 111 8.00 9.76 6.05
N HIS A 112 8.86 10.76 6.17
CA HIS A 112 10.31 10.60 6.18
C HIS A 112 10.86 11.13 7.50
N LYS A 113 11.77 10.39 8.13
CA LYS A 113 12.35 10.75 9.43
C LYS A 113 13.84 11.09 9.33
#